data_AF-A0A1I5L5H9-F1
#
_entry.id   AF-A0A1I5L5H9-F1
#
_cell.length_a   1.000
_cell.length_b   1.000
_cell.length_c   1.000
_cell.angle_alpha   90.00
_cell.angle_beta   90.00
_cell.angle_gamma   90.00
#
_symmetry.space_group_name_H-M   'P 1'
#
loop_
_entity.id
_entity.type
_entity.pdbx_description
1 polymer ?
#
loop_
_entity_poly.entity_id
_entity_poly.type
_entity_poly.pdbx_seq_one_letter_code
_entity_poly.pdbx_strand_id
1 'polypeptide(L)'
;MTDFQEYDTRLEDWEAVRADTAFSGLLVGNGASRAVWDDFGYDSLFENARTVEEKPLSPSELSVFDAMQTRSFEQVLGALKTTSRVNKALAVSSAAPRNRYYAIKEALINTVHAVHIPWRLVQPSTLTTLNQELSRYRTVFTTNYDLLNYWAIQHGVETISDLFCGDDHSFDLSQVVTDKPRLLYLHGGLHLVRNQDGTARKLTSTEGTLLGSFAINNTIKTLDDVPLFVNEGSSADKLKTIRSSDYLSFCYDQLLHHGDNLCLFGHALGEQDRHIVHALRLAAPKTVAISIYPRSQAFIQHQKRHYAKVFQGLEVQLRFFDAKSHPLGDPELSVPVEV
;
A
#
# COMPACT_ATOMS: atom_id res chain seq x y z
N MET A 1 5.40 -19.39 -34.28
CA MET A 1 4.30 -20.13 -33.62
C MET A 1 4.91 -21.08 -32.59
N THR A 2 5.70 -20.53 -31.65
CA THR A 2 6.72 -21.29 -30.90
C THR A 2 6.99 -20.71 -29.50
N ASP A 3 6.11 -19.87 -28.96
CA ASP A 3 6.33 -19.20 -27.67
C ASP A 3 5.61 -19.87 -26.49
N PHE A 4 4.77 -20.87 -26.72
CA PHE A 4 3.90 -21.45 -25.67
C PHE A 4 4.58 -22.50 -24.76
N GLN A 5 5.86 -22.81 -24.95
CA GLN A 5 6.54 -23.91 -24.23
C GLN A 5 7.70 -23.50 -23.32
N GLU A 6 8.04 -22.22 -23.20
CA GLU A 6 9.24 -21.82 -22.42
C GLU A 6 9.05 -21.94 -20.89
N TYR A 7 7.80 -21.87 -20.40
CA TYR A 7 7.49 -21.93 -18.97
C TYR A 7 6.49 -23.06 -18.66
N ASP A 8 6.83 -23.89 -17.68
CA ASP A 8 5.95 -24.94 -17.17
C ASP A 8 4.84 -24.36 -16.27
N THR A 9 3.83 -25.18 -15.94
CA THR A 9 2.69 -24.77 -15.11
C THR A 9 2.81 -25.14 -13.64
N ARG A 10 3.93 -25.76 -13.21
CA ARG A 10 4.15 -26.18 -11.82
C ARG A 10 4.45 -24.96 -10.96
N LEU A 11 3.79 -24.90 -9.83
CA LEU A 11 4.12 -24.00 -8.74
C LEU A 11 4.67 -24.84 -7.59
N GLU A 12 5.67 -24.31 -6.92
CA GLU A 12 6.20 -24.89 -5.69
C GLU A 12 5.24 -24.66 -4.53
N ASP A 13 5.39 -25.47 -3.47
CA ASP A 13 4.74 -25.23 -2.20
C ASP A 13 5.59 -24.27 -1.35
N TRP A 14 4.97 -23.25 -0.74
CA TRP A 14 5.70 -22.22 0.01
C TRP A 14 6.49 -22.80 1.20
N GLU A 15 5.96 -23.82 1.88
CA GLU A 15 6.66 -24.46 3.00
C GLU A 15 7.94 -25.13 2.53
N ALA A 16 7.91 -25.77 1.35
CA ALA A 16 9.10 -26.34 0.74
C ALA A 16 10.10 -25.27 0.29
N VAL A 17 9.62 -24.15 -0.28
CA VAL A 17 10.48 -23.03 -0.71
C VAL A 17 11.22 -22.40 0.46
N ARG A 18 10.50 -22.10 1.55
CA ARG A 18 11.07 -21.44 2.73
C ARG A 18 11.93 -22.35 3.61
N ALA A 19 11.72 -23.66 3.54
CA ALA A 19 12.58 -24.65 4.22
C ALA A 19 13.95 -24.78 3.54
N ASP A 20 14.00 -24.61 2.22
CA ASP A 20 15.22 -24.72 1.41
C ASP A 20 16.00 -23.40 1.33
N THR A 21 15.28 -22.27 1.22
CA THR A 21 15.89 -20.94 1.10
C THR A 21 15.35 -20.01 2.18
N ALA A 22 16.23 -19.38 2.96
CA ALA A 22 15.84 -18.35 3.91
C ALA A 22 15.58 -17.01 3.18
N PHE A 23 14.45 -16.37 3.50
CA PHE A 23 14.05 -15.06 2.97
C PHE A 23 14.05 -14.04 4.11
N SER A 24 14.90 -13.01 4.02
CA SER A 24 14.94 -11.95 5.05
C SER A 24 13.96 -10.81 4.72
N GLY A 25 13.53 -10.70 3.46
CA GLY A 25 12.57 -9.71 3.01
C GLY A 25 11.25 -10.30 2.52
N LEU A 26 10.19 -9.53 2.69
CA LEU A 26 8.88 -9.76 2.08
C LEU A 26 8.39 -8.46 1.43
N LEU A 27 7.95 -8.49 0.18
CA LEU A 27 7.22 -7.40 -0.46
C LEU A 27 5.76 -7.80 -0.68
N VAL A 28 4.86 -7.15 0.05
CA VAL A 28 3.42 -7.38 0.05
C VAL A 28 2.73 -6.39 -0.89
N GLY A 29 2.02 -6.92 -1.89
CA GLY A 29 1.14 -6.17 -2.77
C GLY A 29 -0.35 -6.48 -2.54
N ASN A 30 -1.22 -5.82 -3.32
CA ASN A 30 -2.68 -5.83 -3.10
C ASN A 30 -3.28 -7.24 -3.09
N GLY A 31 -2.62 -8.21 -3.73
CA GLY A 31 -3.04 -9.61 -3.69
C GLY A 31 -3.13 -10.22 -2.29
N ALA A 32 -2.38 -9.69 -1.31
CA ALA A 32 -2.50 -10.11 0.09
C ALA A 32 -3.82 -9.68 0.71
N SER A 33 -4.18 -8.41 0.55
CA SER A 33 -5.44 -7.87 1.05
C SER A 33 -6.64 -8.49 0.33
N ARG A 34 -6.49 -8.77 -0.97
CA ARG A 34 -7.48 -9.50 -1.76
C ARG A 34 -7.68 -10.96 -1.35
N ALA A 35 -6.67 -11.59 -0.74
CA ALA A 35 -6.83 -12.94 -0.21
C ALA A 35 -7.79 -12.95 1.00
N VAL A 36 -7.88 -11.84 1.74
CA VAL A 36 -8.83 -11.64 2.83
C VAL A 36 -10.17 -11.09 2.33
N TRP A 37 -10.15 -10.13 1.39
CA TRP A 37 -11.32 -9.39 0.94
C TRP A 37 -11.23 -9.07 -0.57
N ASP A 38 -11.95 -9.84 -1.41
CA ASP A 38 -11.80 -9.74 -2.87
C ASP A 38 -12.25 -8.38 -3.44
N ASP A 39 -13.18 -7.68 -2.78
CA ASP A 39 -13.64 -6.32 -3.15
C ASP A 39 -12.52 -5.26 -3.10
N PHE A 40 -11.38 -5.56 -2.43
CA PHE A 40 -10.18 -4.73 -2.54
C PHE A 40 -9.49 -4.84 -3.92
N GLY A 41 -10.00 -5.70 -4.81
CA GLY A 41 -9.51 -5.94 -6.17
C GLY A 41 -10.03 -4.97 -7.23
N TYR A 42 -10.33 -3.72 -6.88
CA TYR A 42 -10.76 -2.67 -7.81
C TYR A 42 -9.61 -2.16 -8.69
N ASP A 43 -9.96 -1.63 -9.86
CA ASP A 43 -9.00 -1.10 -10.82
C ASP A 43 -8.55 0.32 -10.48
N SER A 44 -9.48 1.19 -10.03
CA SER A 44 -9.17 2.57 -9.70
C SER A 44 -10.01 3.13 -8.56
N LEU A 45 -9.35 3.65 -7.54
CA LEU A 45 -9.97 4.39 -6.44
C LEU A 45 -10.56 5.72 -6.95
N PHE A 46 -9.90 6.37 -7.91
CA PHE A 46 -10.39 7.61 -8.50
C PHE A 46 -11.70 7.38 -9.27
N GLU A 47 -11.78 6.32 -10.08
CA GLU A 47 -13.01 6.00 -10.80
C GLU A 47 -14.13 5.57 -9.85
N ASN A 48 -13.83 4.78 -8.81
CA ASN A 48 -14.82 4.43 -7.80
C ASN A 48 -15.34 5.68 -7.05
N ALA A 49 -14.48 6.67 -6.78
CA ALA A 49 -14.90 7.92 -6.14
C ALA A 49 -15.80 8.79 -7.02
N ARG A 50 -15.82 8.58 -8.33
CA ARG A 50 -16.77 9.25 -9.24
C ARG A 50 -18.16 8.66 -9.17
N THR A 51 -18.29 7.43 -8.69
CA THR A 51 -19.54 6.65 -8.73
C THR A 51 -19.97 6.12 -7.37
N VAL A 52 -19.23 6.41 -6.30
CA VAL A 52 -19.60 6.03 -4.92
C VAL A 52 -20.98 6.56 -4.59
N GLU A 53 -21.81 5.73 -3.95
CA GLU A 53 -23.23 6.05 -3.68
C GLU A 53 -23.36 7.32 -2.83
N GLU A 54 -22.54 7.43 -1.79
CA GLU A 54 -22.53 8.56 -0.88
C GLU A 54 -21.50 9.60 -1.34
N LYS A 55 -22.01 10.73 -1.83
CA LYS A 55 -21.23 11.95 -2.10
C LYS A 55 -20.04 11.73 -3.05
N PRO A 56 -20.32 11.31 -4.30
CA PRO A 56 -19.29 11.15 -5.31
C PRO A 56 -18.64 12.48 -5.69
N LEU A 57 -17.47 12.39 -6.34
CA LEU A 57 -16.78 13.55 -6.92
C LEU A 57 -17.69 14.24 -7.96
N SER A 58 -18.01 15.52 -7.74
CA SER A 58 -18.78 16.31 -8.70
C SER A 58 -17.87 16.89 -9.80
N PRO A 59 -18.43 17.44 -10.90
CA PRO A 59 -17.65 18.11 -11.94
C PRO A 59 -16.71 19.20 -11.40
N SER A 60 -17.09 19.84 -10.30
CA SER A 60 -16.27 20.88 -9.69
C SER A 60 -15.04 20.34 -8.96
N GLU A 61 -15.11 19.16 -8.35
CA GLU A 61 -13.94 18.48 -7.79
C GLU A 61 -13.07 17.89 -8.90
N LEU A 62 -13.68 17.27 -9.92
CA LEU A 62 -12.97 16.69 -11.07
C LEU A 62 -12.14 17.73 -11.81
N SER A 63 -12.65 18.95 -11.96
CA SER A 63 -11.88 20.04 -12.60
C SER A 63 -10.57 20.38 -11.87
N VAL A 64 -10.47 20.12 -10.55
CA VAL A 64 -9.22 20.30 -9.79
C VAL A 64 -8.20 19.21 -10.15
N PHE A 65 -8.64 17.95 -10.22
CA PHE A 65 -7.79 16.83 -10.64
C PHE A 65 -7.28 17.03 -12.07
N ASP A 66 -8.15 17.50 -12.98
CA ASP A 66 -7.78 17.77 -14.37
C ASP A 66 -6.82 18.95 -14.50
N ALA A 67 -7.05 20.05 -13.77
CA ALA A 67 -6.14 21.19 -13.74
C ALA A 67 -4.75 20.83 -13.20
N MET A 68 -4.68 19.88 -12.26
CA MET A 68 -3.43 19.36 -11.72
C MET A 68 -2.84 18.19 -12.52
N GLN A 69 -3.54 17.72 -13.55
CA GLN A 69 -3.13 16.58 -14.39
C GLN A 69 -2.75 15.33 -13.55
N THR A 70 -3.50 15.08 -12.49
CA THR A 70 -3.25 13.97 -11.56
C THR A 70 -4.53 13.26 -11.19
N ARG A 71 -4.40 12.02 -10.71
CA ARG A 71 -5.47 11.22 -10.09
C ARG A 71 -5.17 10.90 -8.62
N SER A 72 -4.05 11.42 -8.10
CA SER A 72 -3.65 11.26 -6.71
C SER A 72 -4.47 12.17 -5.80
N PHE A 73 -5.19 11.56 -4.86
CA PHE A 73 -5.92 12.31 -3.82
C PHE A 73 -4.98 13.09 -2.91
N GLU A 74 -3.84 12.48 -2.53
CA GLU A 74 -2.83 13.11 -1.67
C GLU A 74 -2.35 14.44 -2.29
N GLN A 75 -1.97 14.42 -3.57
CA GLN A 75 -1.46 15.62 -4.25
C GLN A 75 -2.52 16.72 -4.33
N VAL A 76 -3.77 16.39 -4.69
CA VAL A 76 -4.86 17.37 -4.81
C VAL A 76 -5.24 17.95 -3.44
N LEU A 77 -5.40 17.11 -2.42
CA LEU A 77 -5.71 17.56 -1.06
C LEU A 77 -4.57 18.42 -0.50
N GLY A 78 -3.31 18.03 -0.71
CA GLY A 78 -2.14 18.81 -0.32
C GLY A 78 -2.08 20.19 -1.00
N ALA A 79 -2.39 20.27 -2.30
CA ALA A 79 -2.44 21.52 -3.04
C ALA A 79 -3.58 22.44 -2.56
N LEU A 80 -4.79 21.91 -2.35
CA LEU A 80 -5.92 22.66 -1.81
C LEU A 80 -5.64 23.16 -0.39
N LYS A 81 -4.94 22.35 0.43
CA LYS A 81 -4.53 22.74 1.78
C LYS A 81 -3.54 23.89 1.76
N THR A 82 -2.53 23.82 0.90
CA THR A 82 -1.56 24.90 0.69
C THR A 82 -2.25 26.17 0.18
N THR A 83 -3.09 26.04 -0.85
CA THR A 83 -3.84 27.16 -1.44
C THR A 83 -4.72 27.88 -0.41
N SER A 84 -5.44 27.13 0.43
CA SER A 84 -6.28 27.71 1.48
C SER A 84 -5.47 28.53 2.49
N ARG A 85 -4.24 28.09 2.82
CA ARG A 85 -3.33 28.82 3.71
C ARG A 85 -2.79 30.09 3.06
N VAL A 86 -2.37 30.02 1.80
CA VAL A 86 -1.88 31.18 1.04
C VAL A 86 -2.98 32.22 0.89
N ASN A 87 -4.20 31.80 0.53
CA ASN A 87 -5.35 32.71 0.45
C ASN A 87 -5.61 33.43 1.77
N LYS A 88 -5.55 32.69 2.90
CA LYS A 88 -5.68 33.28 4.23
C LYS A 88 -4.58 34.30 4.52
N ALA A 89 -3.32 34.00 4.18
CA ALA A 89 -2.19 34.90 4.40
C ALA A 89 -2.25 36.18 3.54
N LEU A 90 -2.76 36.05 2.31
CA LEU A 90 -2.93 37.16 1.37
C LEU A 90 -4.28 37.89 1.51
N ALA A 91 -5.09 37.54 2.50
CA ALA A 91 -6.46 38.05 2.70
C ALA A 91 -7.37 37.90 1.46
N VAL A 92 -7.15 36.87 0.65
CA VAL A 92 -8.02 36.50 -0.46
C VAL A 92 -9.27 35.82 0.10
N SER A 93 -10.42 36.51 0.01
CA SER A 93 -11.70 36.01 0.50
C SER A 93 -12.31 34.98 -0.45
N SER A 94 -11.87 33.73 -0.34
CA SER A 94 -12.48 32.60 -1.05
C SER A 94 -12.50 31.33 -0.20
N ALA A 95 -13.71 30.80 0.01
CA ALA A 95 -13.92 29.50 0.66
C ALA A 95 -13.79 28.32 -0.32
N ALA A 96 -13.66 28.57 -1.63
CA ALA A 96 -13.72 27.52 -2.64
C ALA A 96 -12.65 26.43 -2.46
N PRO A 97 -11.35 26.73 -2.24
CA PRO A 97 -10.35 25.68 -2.03
C PRO A 97 -10.64 24.81 -0.80
N ARG A 98 -11.12 25.42 0.28
CA ARG A 98 -11.53 24.71 1.49
C ARG A 98 -12.73 23.80 1.25
N ASN A 99 -13.76 24.29 0.58
CA ASN A 99 -14.95 23.49 0.31
C ASN A 99 -14.63 22.30 -0.59
N ARG A 100 -13.79 22.49 -1.62
CA ARG A 100 -13.32 21.39 -2.48
C ARG A 100 -12.46 20.40 -1.73
N TYR A 101 -11.62 20.85 -0.80
CA TYR A 101 -10.83 19.98 0.05
C TYR A 101 -11.72 18.98 0.81
N TYR A 102 -12.75 19.46 1.49
CA TYR A 102 -13.64 18.60 2.25
C TYR A 102 -14.49 17.69 1.35
N ALA A 103 -14.98 18.18 0.22
CA ALA A 103 -15.74 17.35 -0.73
C ALA A 103 -14.90 16.19 -1.30
N ILE A 104 -13.64 16.46 -1.71
CA ILE A 104 -12.73 15.42 -2.21
C ILE A 104 -12.34 14.44 -1.11
N LYS A 105 -12.08 14.95 0.10
CA LYS A 105 -11.74 14.12 1.26
C LYS A 105 -12.90 13.20 1.64
N GLU A 106 -14.13 13.70 1.61
CA GLU A 106 -15.33 12.93 1.90
C GLU A 106 -15.58 11.84 0.86
N ALA A 107 -15.48 12.17 -0.44
CA ALA A 107 -15.57 11.19 -1.51
C ALA A 107 -14.50 10.09 -1.38
N LEU A 108 -13.26 10.45 -1.02
CA LEU A 108 -12.18 9.49 -0.76
C LEU A 108 -12.56 8.52 0.37
N ILE A 109 -13.00 9.03 1.52
CA ILE A 109 -13.34 8.20 2.69
C ILE A 109 -14.47 7.24 2.35
N ASN A 110 -15.54 7.73 1.70
CA ASN A 110 -16.67 6.90 1.33
C ASN A 110 -16.28 5.81 0.33
N THR A 111 -15.37 6.14 -0.61
CA THR A 111 -14.84 5.16 -1.56
C THR A 111 -14.01 4.09 -0.85
N VAL A 112 -13.15 4.50 0.09
CA VAL A 112 -12.36 3.56 0.89
C VAL A 112 -13.26 2.66 1.74
N HIS A 113 -14.32 3.20 2.35
CA HIS A 113 -15.32 2.39 3.05
C HIS A 113 -16.01 1.36 2.14
N ALA A 114 -16.27 1.70 0.88
CA ALA A 114 -16.94 0.81 -0.06
C ALA A 114 -16.05 -0.37 -0.51
N VAL A 115 -14.73 -0.18 -0.58
CA VAL A 115 -13.81 -1.20 -1.14
C VAL A 115 -12.99 -1.94 -0.09
N HIS A 116 -12.89 -1.40 1.12
CA HIS A 116 -12.11 -1.99 2.20
C HIS A 116 -12.99 -2.91 3.06
N ILE A 117 -12.39 -4.00 3.56
CA ILE A 117 -13.07 -4.87 4.51
C ILE A 117 -13.58 -4.08 5.73
N PRO A 118 -14.88 -4.19 6.07
CA PRO A 118 -15.42 -3.60 7.30
C PRO A 118 -14.75 -4.22 8.53
N TRP A 119 -14.35 -3.38 9.49
CA TRP A 119 -13.72 -3.83 10.74
C TRP A 119 -14.48 -4.96 11.44
N ARG A 120 -15.82 -4.88 11.47
CA ARG A 120 -16.70 -5.88 12.10
C ARG A 120 -16.59 -7.30 11.51
N LEU A 121 -16.07 -7.43 10.29
CA LEU A 121 -15.91 -8.71 9.60
C LEU A 121 -14.52 -9.31 9.81
N VAL A 122 -13.55 -8.52 10.28
CA VAL A 122 -12.18 -8.97 10.51
C VAL A 122 -12.14 -9.90 11.72
N GLN A 123 -11.65 -11.12 11.52
CA GLN A 123 -11.52 -12.10 12.59
C GLN A 123 -10.19 -11.94 13.34
N PRO A 124 -10.17 -12.08 14.69
CA PRO A 124 -8.92 -12.05 15.46
C PRO A 124 -7.90 -13.12 15.02
N SER A 125 -8.38 -14.29 14.58
CA SER A 125 -7.52 -15.35 14.02
C SER A 125 -6.82 -14.89 12.75
N THR A 126 -7.50 -14.17 11.86
CA THR A 126 -6.90 -13.56 10.66
C THR A 126 -5.75 -12.63 11.05
N LEU A 127 -5.98 -11.71 11.99
CA LEU A 127 -4.95 -10.78 12.46
C LEU A 127 -3.76 -11.50 13.10
N THR A 128 -4.02 -12.57 13.85
CA THR A 128 -2.98 -13.44 14.44
C THR A 128 -2.13 -14.08 13.36
N THR A 129 -2.74 -14.70 12.35
CA THR A 129 -2.03 -15.35 11.22
C THR A 129 -1.17 -14.33 10.46
N LEU A 130 -1.74 -13.16 10.14
CA LEU A 130 -1.01 -12.09 9.46
C LEU A 130 0.19 -11.63 10.30
N ASN A 131 -0.01 -11.30 11.58
CA ASN A 131 1.08 -10.85 12.46
C ASN A 131 2.21 -11.89 12.58
N GLN A 132 1.84 -13.16 12.79
CA GLN A 132 2.80 -14.25 12.90
C GLN A 132 3.62 -14.44 11.63
N GLU A 133 2.99 -14.40 10.44
CA GLU A 133 3.73 -14.55 9.19
C GLU A 133 4.61 -13.33 8.91
N LEU A 134 4.09 -12.11 9.12
CA LEU A 134 4.86 -10.88 8.89
C LEU A 134 6.10 -10.79 9.81
N SER A 135 6.01 -11.27 11.05
CA SER A 135 7.12 -11.24 12.01
C SER A 135 8.26 -12.23 11.70
N ARG A 136 8.10 -13.13 10.73
CA ARG A 136 9.17 -14.07 10.31
C ARG A 136 10.26 -13.40 9.46
N TYR A 137 9.95 -12.26 8.86
CA TYR A 137 10.87 -11.55 7.98
C TYR A 137 11.60 -10.46 8.76
N ARG A 138 12.87 -10.22 8.43
CA ARG A 138 13.62 -9.10 8.99
C ARG A 138 13.01 -7.77 8.54
N THR A 139 12.57 -7.68 7.29
CA THR A 139 11.91 -6.48 6.76
C THR A 139 10.77 -6.86 5.83
N VAL A 140 9.57 -6.44 6.20
CA VAL A 140 8.41 -6.45 5.34
C VAL A 140 8.28 -5.07 4.70
N PHE A 141 8.15 -5.04 3.39
CA PHE A 141 7.77 -3.90 2.60
C PHE A 141 6.33 -4.08 2.14
N THR A 142 5.54 -3.01 2.08
CA THR A 142 4.21 -3.08 1.50
C THR A 142 3.90 -1.88 0.62
N THR A 143 3.25 -2.15 -0.50
CA THR A 143 2.60 -1.12 -1.34
C THR A 143 1.12 -0.98 -1.00
N ASN A 144 0.61 -1.77 -0.07
CA ASN A 144 -0.79 -1.74 0.33
C ASN A 144 -0.98 -0.57 1.28
N TYR A 145 -1.89 0.32 0.94
CA TYR A 145 -2.25 1.44 1.80
C TYR A 145 -3.42 1.13 2.73
N ASP A 146 -4.01 -0.05 2.62
CA ASP A 146 -5.12 -0.47 3.46
C ASP A 146 -4.73 -0.66 4.94
N LEU A 147 -5.72 -1.04 5.76
CA LEU A 147 -5.56 -1.14 7.21
C LEU A 147 -5.28 -2.56 7.69
N LEU A 148 -5.28 -3.59 6.84
CA LEU A 148 -5.11 -4.98 7.31
C LEU A 148 -3.77 -5.21 7.98
N ASN A 149 -2.67 -4.78 7.35
CA ASN A 149 -1.34 -4.90 7.95
C ASN A 149 -1.21 -4.08 9.24
N TYR A 150 -1.82 -2.90 9.27
CA TYR A 150 -1.84 -2.03 10.45
C TYR A 150 -2.59 -2.66 11.62
N TRP A 151 -3.77 -3.22 11.36
CA TRP A 151 -4.55 -3.96 12.36
C TRP A 151 -3.82 -5.22 12.84
N ALA A 152 -3.14 -5.95 11.96
CA ALA A 152 -2.35 -7.11 12.34
C ALA A 152 -1.21 -6.74 13.30
N ILE A 153 -0.52 -5.62 13.08
CA ILE A 153 0.53 -5.12 14.00
C ILE A 153 -0.07 -4.67 15.33
N GLN A 154 -1.20 -3.97 15.33
CA GLN A 154 -1.87 -3.61 16.59
C GLN A 154 -2.31 -4.83 17.39
N HIS A 155 -2.73 -5.89 16.71
CA HIS A 155 -3.17 -7.12 17.37
C HIS A 155 -2.01 -7.85 18.06
N GLY A 156 -0.85 -7.96 17.41
CA GLY A 156 0.39 -8.49 17.99
C GLY A 156 1.28 -7.37 18.50
N VAL A 157 0.92 -6.78 19.63
CA VAL A 157 1.65 -5.64 20.22
C VAL A 157 3.12 -6.02 20.44
N GLU A 158 4.02 -5.12 20.05
CA GLU A 158 5.48 -5.23 20.20
C GLU A 158 6.19 -6.34 19.39
N THR A 159 5.53 -7.12 18.53
CA THR A 159 6.21 -8.13 17.69
C THR A 159 6.89 -7.53 16.46
N ILE A 160 6.30 -6.49 15.87
CA ILE A 160 6.79 -5.83 14.65
C ILE A 160 6.90 -4.34 14.91
N SER A 161 7.99 -3.71 14.47
CA SER A 161 8.15 -2.26 14.50
C SER A 161 7.73 -1.64 13.16
N ASP A 162 6.84 -0.65 13.21
CA ASP A 162 6.49 0.18 12.05
C ASP A 162 7.29 1.50 12.00
N LEU A 163 8.24 1.68 12.93
CA LEU A 163 9.12 2.85 13.09
C LEU A 163 8.40 4.17 13.45
N PHE A 164 7.12 4.13 13.80
CA PHE A 164 6.39 5.29 14.34
C PHE A 164 6.35 5.22 15.87
N CYS A 165 7.51 5.49 16.47
CA CYS A 165 7.75 5.45 17.92
C CYS A 165 7.56 6.84 18.56
N GLY A 166 7.54 6.89 19.89
CA GLY A 166 7.41 8.14 20.65
C GLY A 166 5.96 8.58 20.92
N ASP A 167 5.81 9.63 21.74
CA ASP A 167 4.52 10.11 22.25
C ASP A 167 3.61 10.72 21.16
N ASP A 168 4.21 11.21 20.07
CA ASP A 168 3.50 11.81 18.93
C ASP A 168 3.33 10.84 17.74
N HIS A 169 3.86 9.62 17.87
CA HIS A 169 3.88 8.60 16.84
C HIS A 169 4.41 9.11 15.50
N SER A 170 5.42 9.98 15.54
CA SER A 170 6.10 10.51 14.36
C SER A 170 7.23 9.59 13.91
N PHE A 171 7.54 9.64 12.62
CA PHE A 171 8.74 9.02 12.07
C PHE A 171 9.96 9.91 12.34
N ASP A 172 11.02 9.32 12.88
CA ASP A 172 12.28 9.99 13.14
C ASP A 172 13.43 9.20 12.51
N LEU A 173 14.12 9.82 11.54
CA LEU A 173 15.27 9.24 10.84
C LEU A 173 16.40 8.83 11.79
N SER A 174 16.49 9.43 12.97
CA SER A 174 17.49 9.06 13.97
C SER A 174 17.13 7.81 14.77
N GLN A 175 15.87 7.35 14.70
CA GLN A 175 15.32 6.22 15.48
C GLN A 175 14.90 5.04 14.59
N VAL A 176 15.59 4.83 13.47
CA VAL A 176 15.25 3.78 12.50
C VAL A 176 15.88 2.41 12.80
N VAL A 177 16.77 2.35 13.78
CA VAL A 177 17.48 1.12 14.16
C VAL A 177 16.64 0.34 15.18
N THR A 178 16.35 -0.93 14.86
CA THR A 178 15.62 -1.84 15.72
C THR A 178 16.10 -3.27 15.50
N ASP A 179 16.02 -4.10 16.54
CA ASP A 179 16.23 -5.55 16.51
C ASP A 179 14.97 -6.32 16.11
N LYS A 180 13.81 -5.66 16.10
CA LYS A 180 12.52 -6.25 15.73
C LYS A 180 12.37 -6.34 14.20
N PRO A 181 11.56 -7.30 13.71
CA PRO A 181 10.98 -7.24 12.37
C PRO A 181 10.42 -5.85 12.07
N ARG A 182 10.64 -5.36 10.85
CA ARG A 182 10.18 -4.04 10.41
C ARG A 182 9.02 -4.17 9.43
N LEU A 183 7.98 -3.34 9.53
CA LEU A 183 7.03 -3.13 8.43
C LEU A 183 7.20 -1.71 7.87
N LEU A 184 7.51 -1.62 6.57
CA LEU A 184 7.77 -0.38 5.85
C LEU A 184 6.73 -0.16 4.76
N TYR A 185 5.96 0.92 4.86
CA TYR A 185 4.89 1.26 3.91
C TYR A 185 5.43 2.10 2.75
N LEU A 186 5.87 1.46 1.67
CA LEU A 186 6.43 2.09 0.48
C LEU A 186 5.47 3.10 -0.18
N HIS A 187 4.18 2.77 -0.16
CA HIS A 187 3.11 3.61 -0.70
C HIS A 187 2.31 4.27 0.41
N GLY A 188 2.86 4.37 1.62
CA GLY A 188 2.16 4.91 2.79
C GLY A 188 0.96 4.05 3.18
N GLY A 189 0.04 4.65 3.92
CA GLY A 189 -1.11 3.94 4.46
C GLY A 189 -2.20 4.87 4.95
N LEU A 190 -3.42 4.36 5.00
CA LEU A 190 -4.58 5.09 5.49
C LEU A 190 -4.46 5.47 6.97
N HIS A 191 -3.53 4.91 7.74
CA HIS A 191 -3.24 5.32 9.12
C HIS A 191 -2.10 6.33 9.22
N LEU A 192 -1.49 6.74 8.11
CA LEU A 192 -0.36 7.65 8.06
C LEU A 192 -0.80 9.02 7.54
N VAL A 193 -0.19 10.08 8.05
CA VAL A 193 -0.42 11.45 7.58
C VAL A 193 0.90 12.18 7.39
N ARG A 194 0.93 13.08 6.41
CA ARG A 194 2.10 13.93 6.15
C ARG A 194 1.92 15.29 6.82
N ASN A 195 2.90 15.68 7.61
CA ASN A 195 3.03 17.02 8.15
C ASN A 195 3.51 18.00 7.05
N GLN A 196 3.48 19.29 7.36
CA GLN A 196 3.80 20.32 6.37
C GLN A 196 5.30 20.43 6.04
N ASP A 197 6.14 20.03 7.00
CA ASP A 197 7.59 19.96 6.87
C ASP A 197 8.07 18.71 6.13
N GLY A 198 7.14 17.85 5.68
CA GLY A 198 7.43 16.60 4.97
C GLY A 198 7.56 15.39 5.87
N THR A 199 7.54 15.57 7.20
CA THR A 199 7.59 14.47 8.17
C THR A 199 6.30 13.64 8.14
N ALA A 200 6.41 12.36 8.45
CA ALA A 200 5.25 11.48 8.58
C ALA A 200 4.92 11.21 10.05
N ARG A 201 3.62 11.08 10.36
CA ARG A 201 3.17 10.56 11.65
C ARG A 201 2.02 9.60 11.47
N LYS A 202 1.86 8.72 12.44
CA LYS A 202 0.80 7.72 12.50
C LYS A 202 -0.38 8.26 13.30
N LEU A 203 -1.58 8.06 12.78
CA LEU A 203 -2.82 8.29 13.51
C LEU A 203 -3.06 7.12 14.46
N THR A 204 -3.29 7.43 15.72
CA THR A 204 -3.74 6.47 16.72
C THR A 204 -5.25 6.58 16.86
N SER A 205 -5.96 5.62 16.30
CA SER A 205 -7.40 5.47 16.47
C SER A 205 -7.70 4.03 16.83
N THR A 206 -8.83 3.78 17.49
CA THR A 206 -9.29 2.42 17.71
C THR A 206 -9.62 1.74 16.38
N GLU A 207 -9.54 0.41 16.38
CA GLU A 207 -9.50 -0.42 15.17
C GLU A 207 -10.68 -0.19 14.21
N GLY A 208 -11.87 0.20 14.72
CA GLY A 208 -13.05 0.51 13.92
C GLY A 208 -13.32 1.99 13.63
N THR A 209 -12.54 2.93 14.19
CA THR A 209 -12.83 4.36 14.08
C THR A 209 -11.86 5.12 13.19
N LEU A 210 -10.74 4.50 12.77
CA LEU A 210 -9.71 5.22 12.01
C LEU A 210 -10.25 5.82 10.69
N LEU A 211 -11.01 5.06 9.91
CA LEU A 211 -11.63 5.56 8.68
C LEU A 211 -12.66 6.66 8.98
N GLY A 212 -13.45 6.49 10.05
CA GLY A 212 -14.37 7.50 10.56
C GLY A 212 -13.67 8.76 11.12
N SER A 213 -12.45 8.63 11.67
CA SER A 213 -11.68 9.74 12.23
C SER A 213 -11.24 10.72 11.15
N PHE A 214 -11.08 10.25 9.90
CA PHE A 214 -10.89 11.13 8.76
C PHE A 214 -12.11 12.00 8.48
N ALA A 215 -13.32 11.53 8.74
CA ALA A 215 -14.56 12.26 8.46
C ALA A 215 -14.87 13.35 9.52
N ILE A 216 -14.32 13.25 10.74
CA ILE A 216 -14.88 13.95 11.92
C ILE A 216 -14.26 15.33 12.22
N ASN A 217 -13.17 15.76 11.58
CA ASN A 217 -12.55 17.05 11.92
C ASN A 217 -13.09 18.24 11.10
N ASN A 218 -14.29 18.73 11.43
CA ASN A 218 -14.79 20.02 10.92
C ASN A 218 -14.38 21.22 11.79
N THR A 219 -13.16 21.22 12.36
CA THR A 219 -12.72 22.37 13.16
C THR A 219 -12.44 23.58 12.27
N ILE A 220 -13.17 24.67 12.54
CA ILE A 220 -13.22 25.89 11.72
C ILE A 220 -11.84 26.57 11.54
N LYS A 221 -10.82 26.23 12.36
CA LYS A 221 -9.53 26.95 12.43
C LYS A 221 -8.39 26.40 11.56
N THR A 222 -8.39 25.11 11.23
CA THR A 222 -7.31 24.45 10.46
C THR A 222 -7.88 23.38 9.54
N LEU A 223 -7.31 23.23 8.34
CA LEU A 223 -7.61 22.08 7.49
C LEU A 223 -6.96 20.83 8.09
N ASP A 224 -7.70 19.74 8.04
CA ASP A 224 -7.33 18.45 8.61
C ASP A 224 -6.07 17.85 8.00
N ASP A 225 -5.63 16.76 8.59
CA ASP A 225 -4.58 15.94 8.01
C ASP A 225 -4.99 15.35 6.66
N VAL A 226 -3.98 15.24 5.78
CA VAL A 226 -4.08 14.55 4.50
C VAL A 226 -3.46 13.17 4.71
N PRO A 227 -4.18 12.07 4.42
CA PRO A 227 -3.59 10.75 4.49
C PRO A 227 -2.37 10.66 3.57
N LEU A 228 -1.28 10.10 4.06
CA LEU A 228 -0.06 9.87 3.31
C LEU A 228 -0.15 8.49 2.66
N PHE A 229 -0.56 8.46 1.40
CA PHE A 229 -0.58 7.24 0.62
C PHE A 229 -0.43 7.51 -0.88
N VAL A 230 -0.01 6.47 -1.60
CA VAL A 230 0.28 6.46 -3.03
C VAL A 230 -0.60 5.39 -3.68
N ASN A 231 -1.76 5.81 -4.20
CA ASN A 231 -2.72 4.87 -4.80
C ASN A 231 -2.64 4.86 -6.34
N GLU A 232 -2.66 6.04 -6.95
CA GLU A 232 -3.02 6.22 -8.36
C GLU A 232 -1.99 7.04 -9.13
N GLY A 233 -2.10 7.01 -10.46
CA GLY A 233 -1.28 7.78 -11.37
C GLY A 233 -0.07 7.03 -11.89
N SER A 234 0.72 7.73 -12.71
CA SER A 234 1.88 7.13 -13.38
C SER A 234 2.95 6.74 -12.36
N SER A 235 3.83 5.80 -12.72
CA SER A 235 4.99 5.48 -11.88
C SER A 235 5.86 6.72 -11.56
N ALA A 236 5.85 7.75 -12.41
CA ALA A 236 6.57 8.99 -12.15
C ALA A 236 5.86 9.85 -11.08
N ASP A 237 4.54 9.92 -11.12
CA ASP A 237 3.73 10.63 -10.11
C ASP A 237 3.84 9.96 -8.74
N LYS A 238 3.78 8.63 -8.70
CA LYS A 238 4.00 7.83 -7.50
C LYS A 238 5.37 8.13 -6.89
N LEU A 239 6.42 8.11 -7.72
CA LEU A 239 7.78 8.42 -7.27
C LEU A 239 7.94 9.87 -6.79
N LYS A 240 7.21 10.83 -7.39
CA LYS A 240 7.19 12.22 -6.92
C LYS A 240 6.57 12.33 -5.52
N THR A 241 5.47 11.63 -5.25
CA THR A 241 4.89 11.58 -3.91
C THR A 241 5.82 10.91 -2.90
N ILE A 242 6.46 9.78 -3.26
CA ILE A 242 7.47 9.12 -2.42
C ILE A 242 8.57 10.09 -2.01
N ARG A 243 9.15 10.82 -2.98
CA ARG A 243 10.23 11.80 -2.75
C ARG A 243 9.81 13.02 -1.93
N SER A 244 8.51 13.24 -1.75
CA SER A 244 7.98 14.37 -0.98
C SER A 244 7.79 14.08 0.51
N SER A 245 8.03 12.84 0.94
CA SER A 245 7.96 12.40 2.33
C SER A 245 9.27 11.77 2.75
N ASP A 246 9.77 12.15 3.92
CA ASP A 246 10.97 11.57 4.52
C ASP A 246 10.83 10.06 4.77
N TYR A 247 9.69 9.63 5.30
CA TYR A 247 9.36 8.24 5.58
C TYR A 247 9.25 7.42 4.31
N LEU A 248 8.47 7.86 3.31
CA LEU A 248 8.35 7.11 2.05
C LEU A 248 9.68 7.02 1.32
N SER A 249 10.46 8.11 1.32
CA SER A 249 11.81 8.12 0.75
C SER A 249 12.73 7.14 1.48
N PHE A 250 12.68 7.10 2.81
CA PHE A 250 13.41 6.12 3.62
C PHE A 250 12.97 4.69 3.27
N CYS A 251 11.67 4.38 3.24
CA CYS A 251 11.19 3.04 2.90
C CYS A 251 11.66 2.61 1.50
N TYR A 252 11.61 3.52 0.52
CA TYR A 252 12.08 3.27 -0.84
C TYR A 252 13.59 3.01 -0.89
N ASP A 253 14.38 3.79 -0.14
CA ASP A 253 15.82 3.57 0.02
C ASP A 253 16.15 2.24 0.69
N GLN A 254 15.37 1.82 1.68
CA GLN A 254 15.53 0.50 2.30
C GLN A 254 15.25 -0.64 1.32
N LEU A 255 14.30 -0.47 0.38
CA LEU A 255 14.05 -1.47 -0.67
C LEU A 255 15.20 -1.49 -1.68
N LEU A 256 15.70 -0.33 -2.09
CA LEU A 256 16.85 -0.18 -2.99
C LEU A 256 18.09 -0.92 -2.50
N HIS A 257 18.29 -0.96 -1.17
CA HIS A 257 19.48 -1.54 -0.54
C HIS A 257 19.23 -2.91 0.13
N HIS A 258 18.09 -3.57 -0.15
CA HIS A 258 17.75 -4.81 0.54
C HIS A 258 18.75 -5.96 0.27
N GLY A 259 19.10 -6.23 -1.00
CA GLY A 259 20.18 -7.14 -1.42
C GLY A 259 20.02 -8.65 -1.13
N ASP A 260 19.21 -9.01 -0.13
CA ASP A 260 18.99 -10.38 0.32
C ASP A 260 17.87 -11.09 -0.47
N ASN A 261 17.63 -12.37 -0.14
CA ASN A 261 16.53 -13.13 -0.70
C ASN A 261 15.18 -12.52 -0.31
N LEU A 262 14.33 -12.31 -1.32
CA LEU A 262 13.06 -11.60 -1.20
C LEU A 262 11.88 -12.50 -1.57
N CYS A 263 10.86 -12.56 -0.71
CA CYS A 263 9.54 -13.09 -1.06
C CYS A 263 8.67 -11.96 -1.63
N LEU A 264 8.02 -12.18 -2.77
CA LEU A 264 7.03 -11.29 -3.39
C LEU A 264 5.66 -11.93 -3.25
N PHE A 265 4.79 -11.33 -2.44
CA PHE A 265 3.45 -11.85 -2.21
C PHE A 265 2.38 -10.87 -2.70
N GLY A 266 1.57 -11.30 -3.67
CA GLY A 266 0.43 -10.54 -4.16
C GLY A 266 0.75 -9.24 -4.93
N HIS A 267 2.01 -9.00 -5.32
CA HIS A 267 2.43 -7.79 -6.02
C HIS A 267 2.63 -8.01 -7.52
N ALA A 268 1.85 -7.33 -8.37
CA ALA A 268 1.87 -7.57 -9.83
C ALA A 268 3.12 -7.03 -10.55
N LEU A 269 3.86 -6.08 -9.96
CA LEU A 269 5.00 -5.39 -10.58
C LEU A 269 4.63 -4.85 -11.98
N GLY A 270 3.45 -4.22 -12.05
CA GLY A 270 2.89 -3.69 -13.28
C GLY A 270 3.53 -2.37 -13.71
N GLU A 271 3.03 -1.81 -14.81
CA GLU A 271 3.57 -0.57 -15.41
C GLU A 271 3.49 0.64 -14.46
N GLN A 272 2.45 0.72 -13.63
CA GLN A 272 2.30 1.81 -12.65
C GLN A 272 3.31 1.73 -11.50
N ASP A 273 3.91 0.56 -11.26
CA ASP A 273 4.86 0.31 -10.17
C ASP A 273 6.29 0.10 -10.68
N ARG A 274 6.62 0.68 -11.84
CA ARG A 274 7.98 0.62 -12.42
C ARG A 274 9.06 1.16 -11.49
N HIS A 275 8.73 2.08 -10.59
CA HIS A 275 9.63 2.57 -9.55
C HIS A 275 9.98 1.47 -8.52
N ILE A 276 9.05 0.58 -8.19
CA ILE A 276 9.30 -0.60 -7.35
C ILE A 276 10.18 -1.61 -8.11
N VAL A 277 9.86 -1.88 -9.37
CA VAL A 277 10.70 -2.73 -10.23
C VAL A 277 12.12 -2.16 -10.32
N HIS A 278 12.27 -0.86 -10.51
CA HIS A 278 13.56 -0.20 -10.53
C HIS A 278 14.34 -0.43 -9.23
N ALA A 279 13.68 -0.27 -8.07
CA ALA A 279 14.30 -0.52 -6.78
C ALA A 279 14.76 -1.98 -6.62
N LEU A 280 13.90 -2.94 -6.96
CA LEU A 280 14.24 -4.37 -6.90
C LEU A 280 15.41 -4.74 -7.82
N ARG A 281 15.48 -4.14 -9.01
CA ARG A 281 16.58 -4.39 -9.95
C ARG A 281 17.91 -3.83 -9.46
N LEU A 282 17.90 -2.69 -8.77
CA LEU A 282 19.10 -2.12 -8.15
C LEU A 282 19.52 -2.87 -6.88
N ALA A 283 18.55 -3.34 -6.10
CA ALA A 283 18.80 -4.18 -4.94
C ALA A 283 19.49 -5.50 -5.33
N ALA A 284 19.23 -6.00 -6.54
CA ALA A 284 19.85 -7.21 -7.10
C ALA A 284 19.82 -8.41 -6.13
N PRO A 285 18.63 -8.80 -5.63
CA PRO A 285 18.48 -9.96 -4.73
C PRO A 285 18.97 -11.24 -5.41
N LYS A 286 19.57 -12.15 -4.63
CA LYS A 286 20.08 -13.44 -5.15
C LYS A 286 18.95 -14.38 -5.57
N THR A 287 17.93 -14.52 -4.71
CA THR A 287 16.75 -15.34 -4.96
C THR A 287 15.49 -14.54 -4.71
N VAL A 288 14.54 -14.65 -5.63
CA VAL A 288 13.24 -14.01 -5.55
C VAL A 288 12.16 -15.06 -5.68
N ALA A 289 11.43 -15.31 -4.59
CA ALA A 289 10.28 -16.21 -4.58
C ALA A 289 9.00 -15.41 -4.84
N ILE A 290 8.18 -15.84 -5.80
CA ILE A 290 7.04 -15.07 -6.29
C ILE A 290 5.77 -15.91 -6.15
N SER A 291 4.80 -15.36 -5.42
CA SER A 291 3.48 -15.96 -5.30
C SER A 291 2.72 -15.84 -6.63
N ILE A 292 2.13 -16.93 -7.10
CA ILE A 292 1.18 -16.93 -8.21
C ILE A 292 -0.13 -17.54 -7.73
N TYR A 293 -1.24 -16.81 -7.87
CA TYR A 293 -2.56 -17.36 -7.63
C TYR A 293 -2.97 -18.27 -8.80
N PRO A 294 -3.22 -19.58 -8.58
CA PRO A 294 -3.32 -20.58 -9.65
C PRO A 294 -4.69 -20.56 -10.35
N ARG A 295 -4.99 -19.49 -11.11
CA ARG A 295 -6.29 -19.34 -11.82
C ARG A 295 -6.47 -20.35 -12.94
N SER A 296 -5.42 -20.58 -13.72
CA SER A 296 -5.39 -21.54 -14.84
C SER A 296 -3.95 -21.80 -15.26
N GLN A 297 -3.71 -22.87 -16.01
CA GLN A 297 -2.38 -23.18 -16.56
C GLN A 297 -1.85 -22.04 -17.43
N ALA A 298 -2.69 -21.47 -18.31
CA ALA A 298 -2.32 -20.34 -19.17
C ALA A 298 -1.96 -19.09 -18.35
N PHE A 299 -2.71 -18.83 -17.26
CA PHE A 299 -2.42 -17.72 -16.37
C PHE A 299 -1.06 -17.88 -15.66
N ILE A 300 -0.75 -19.09 -15.18
CA ILE A 300 0.54 -19.38 -14.54
C ILE A 300 1.70 -19.11 -15.50
N GLN A 301 1.61 -19.62 -16.74
CA GLN A 301 2.64 -19.41 -17.77
C GLN A 301 2.79 -17.92 -18.11
N HIS A 302 1.68 -17.19 -18.22
CA HIS A 302 1.69 -15.75 -18.46
C HIS A 302 2.42 -15.00 -17.33
N GLN A 303 2.10 -15.31 -16.06
CA GLN A 303 2.74 -14.68 -14.90
C GLN A 303 4.24 -15.00 -14.84
N LYS A 304 4.64 -16.26 -15.04
CA LYS A 304 6.07 -16.65 -15.07
C LYS A 304 6.84 -15.87 -16.14
N ARG A 305 6.28 -15.74 -17.35
CA ARG A 305 6.87 -14.95 -18.44
C ARG A 305 6.99 -13.48 -18.07
N HIS A 306 5.95 -12.90 -17.48
CA HIS A 306 5.96 -11.50 -17.02
C HIS A 306 7.11 -11.25 -16.03
N TYR A 307 7.22 -12.04 -14.97
CA TYR A 307 8.27 -11.85 -13.97
C TYR A 307 9.67 -12.14 -14.52
N ALA A 308 9.83 -13.16 -15.38
CA ALA A 308 11.09 -13.41 -16.05
C ALA A 308 11.55 -12.20 -16.90
N LYS A 309 10.61 -11.53 -17.57
CA LYS A 309 10.88 -10.27 -18.28
C LYS A 309 11.25 -9.14 -17.32
N VAL A 310 10.54 -9.00 -16.19
CA VAL A 310 10.82 -7.97 -15.17
C VAL A 310 12.26 -8.08 -14.65
N PHE A 311 12.75 -9.29 -14.42
CA PHE A 311 14.09 -9.58 -13.89
C PHE A 311 15.13 -9.91 -14.96
N GLN A 312 14.79 -9.77 -16.25
CA GLN A 312 15.71 -10.08 -17.35
C GLN A 312 17.02 -9.29 -17.23
N GLY A 313 18.15 -9.97 -17.48
CA GLY A 313 19.49 -9.40 -17.42
C GLY A 313 20.07 -9.24 -16.01
N LEU A 314 19.41 -9.78 -14.99
CA LEU A 314 19.95 -9.89 -13.64
C LEU A 314 20.34 -11.34 -13.35
N GLU A 315 21.40 -11.54 -12.58
CA GLU A 315 21.81 -12.83 -12.04
C GLU A 315 20.97 -13.17 -10.79
N VAL A 316 19.67 -13.37 -11.00
CA VAL A 316 18.70 -13.69 -9.93
C VAL A 316 18.02 -15.03 -10.19
N GLN A 317 17.93 -15.85 -9.16
CA GLN A 317 17.14 -17.08 -9.19
C GLN A 317 15.67 -16.75 -8.92
N LEU A 318 14.79 -17.00 -9.90
CA LEU A 318 13.36 -16.88 -9.71
C LEU A 318 12.76 -18.22 -9.27
N ARG A 319 11.98 -18.19 -8.19
CA ARG A 319 11.15 -19.32 -7.72
C ARG A 319 9.69 -18.92 -7.75
N PHE A 320 8.81 -19.82 -8.15
CA PHE A 320 7.38 -19.53 -8.30
C PHE A 320 6.58 -20.51 -7.45
N PHE A 321 5.77 -20.00 -6.51
CA PHE A 321 5.01 -20.82 -5.58
C PHE A 321 3.51 -20.52 -5.64
N ASP A 322 2.70 -21.48 -5.21
CA ASP A 322 1.26 -21.34 -5.13
C ASP A 322 0.92 -20.35 -4.01
N ALA A 323 0.29 -19.22 -4.36
CA ALA A 323 -0.11 -18.22 -3.38
C ALA A 323 -0.97 -18.79 -2.24
N LYS A 324 -1.75 -19.85 -2.49
CA LYS A 324 -2.61 -20.51 -1.49
C LYS A 324 -1.85 -21.34 -0.46
N SER A 325 -0.60 -21.69 -0.74
CA SER A 325 0.27 -22.44 0.19
C SER A 325 0.98 -21.52 1.21
N HIS A 326 0.94 -20.21 0.99
CA HIS A 326 1.56 -19.22 1.88
C HIS A 326 0.53 -18.73 2.90
N PRO A 327 0.88 -18.51 4.18
CA PRO A 327 -0.08 -18.10 5.21
C PRO A 327 -0.89 -16.84 4.87
N LEU A 328 -0.26 -15.83 4.24
CA LEU A 328 -0.96 -14.62 3.73
C LEU A 328 -1.99 -14.88 2.61
N GLY A 329 -1.98 -16.05 1.98
CA GLY A 329 -2.91 -16.44 0.92
C GLY A 329 -3.78 -17.64 1.28
N ASP A 330 -3.77 -18.04 2.54
CA ASP A 330 -4.55 -19.18 3.02
C ASP A 330 -6.05 -18.93 2.73
N PRO A 331 -6.73 -19.84 2.00
CA PRO A 331 -8.15 -19.73 1.71
C PRO A 331 -9.05 -19.55 2.95
N GLU A 332 -8.62 -19.98 4.13
CA GLU A 332 -9.36 -19.78 5.39
C GLU A 332 -9.42 -18.31 5.84
N LEU A 333 -8.54 -17.45 5.31
CA LEU A 333 -8.57 -16.01 5.60
C LEU A 333 -9.66 -15.26 4.83
N SER A 334 -10.20 -15.87 3.76
CA SER A 334 -11.17 -15.23 2.88
C SER A 334 -12.48 -14.96 3.61
N VAL A 335 -12.86 -13.69 3.68
CA VAL A 335 -14.16 -13.26 4.18
C VAL A 335 -15.12 -13.14 2.99
N PRO A 336 -16.25 -13.87 2.97
CA PRO A 336 -17.23 -13.74 1.90
C PRO A 336 -17.86 -12.34 1.92
N VAL A 337 -18.02 -11.75 0.74
CA VAL A 337 -18.72 -10.46 0.58
C VAL A 337 -20.18 -10.65 0.96
N GLU A 338 -20.71 -9.78 1.83
CA GLU A 338 -22.14 -9.77 2.15
C GLU A 338 -22.91 -9.37 0.87
N VAL A 339 -23.79 -10.25 0.41
CA VAL A 339 -24.65 -10.05 -0.78
C VAL A 339 -25.83 -9.15 -0.47
#